data_AF-A0A3N5EWZ4-F1
#
_entry.id   AF-A0A3N5EWZ4-F1
#
_cell.length_a   1.000
_cell.length_b   1.000
_cell.length_c   1.000
_cell.angle_alpha   90.00
_cell.angle_beta   90.00
_cell.angle_gamma   90.00
#
_symmetry.space_group_name_H-M   'P 1'
#
loop_
_entity.id
_entity.type
_entity.pdbx_description
1 polymer ?
#
loop_
_entity_poly.entity_id
_entity_poly.type
_entity_poly.pdbx_seq_one_letter_code
_entity_poly.pdbx_strand_id
1 'polypeptide(L)'
;MTDAGWLFAYEWDRLALQRLGAARFDQAGFDLFAFPSNVALVGFDLDRFARRQAARGRQAGWRGVLSHHEQFGALAAALVAERLGLPGARPESILAAQHKLHARRVLQEVAPEANLGFAPLEADYGEPAPEGLHYPCFVKPVKAAFSVLAREVASRDELQAHTRFGRRELWVIRRLVEPFERICRQRLPQAGSAHRMLLEEPVPADTPQYNLDGWVQDGRVHALGVVDAVMVPGTQAFMRWEVPSRLPQAVQQQALQVAQRFLHAIDYRHGFFNLEFFHDPVSGRLSVIECNPRLASQFGDLHLRVLGVDAHAMAVSLACGEDPLALPRQAPSAGAAASLV
;
A
#
# COMPACT_ATOMS: atom_id res chain seq x y z
N MET A 1 -31.02 -2.28 -3.64
CA MET A 1 -30.08 -1.67 -4.59
C MET A 1 -28.73 -1.57 -3.88
N THR A 2 -27.63 -1.82 -4.57
CA THR A 2 -26.28 -1.71 -3.99
C THR A 2 -25.78 -0.28 -4.12
N ASP A 3 -25.15 0.25 -3.07
CA ASP A 3 -24.68 1.63 -2.99
C ASP A 3 -23.32 1.82 -3.67
N ALA A 4 -22.44 0.81 -3.60
CA ALA A 4 -21.05 0.92 -4.05
C ALA A 4 -20.45 -0.43 -4.46
N GLY A 5 -19.37 -0.40 -5.23
CA GLY A 5 -18.54 -1.57 -5.52
C GLY A 5 -17.37 -1.69 -4.54
N TRP A 6 -17.21 -2.82 -3.85
CA TRP A 6 -16.05 -3.10 -3.00
C TRP A 6 -15.21 -4.21 -3.63
N LEU A 7 -14.11 -3.82 -4.27
CA LEU A 7 -13.28 -4.71 -5.07
C LEU A 7 -12.23 -5.39 -4.19
N PHE A 8 -11.96 -6.68 -4.44
CA PHE A 8 -10.98 -7.48 -3.71
C PHE A 8 -11.14 -7.44 -2.18
N ALA A 9 -12.38 -7.49 -1.69
CA ALA A 9 -12.70 -7.45 -0.27
C ALA A 9 -12.45 -8.81 0.41
N TYR A 10 -11.25 -9.01 0.95
CA TYR A 10 -10.82 -10.24 1.61
C TYR A 10 -10.46 -10.01 3.08
N GLU A 11 -10.32 -11.10 3.84
CA GLU A 11 -9.82 -11.09 5.22
C GLU A 11 -10.55 -10.05 6.11
N TRP A 12 -9.82 -9.02 6.58
CA TRP A 12 -10.34 -7.95 7.43
C TRP A 12 -11.49 -7.16 6.79
N ASP A 13 -11.52 -7.03 5.47
CA ASP A 13 -12.64 -6.39 4.77
C ASP A 13 -13.95 -7.19 4.91
N ARG A 14 -13.89 -8.52 5.07
CA ARG A 14 -15.10 -9.34 5.26
C ARG A 14 -15.77 -9.04 6.59
N LEU A 15 -15.00 -8.78 7.63
CA LEU A 15 -15.52 -8.37 8.94
C LEU A 15 -16.19 -6.99 8.85
N ALA A 16 -15.56 -6.06 8.12
CA ALA A 16 -16.14 -4.75 7.87
C ALA A 16 -17.43 -4.82 7.04
N LEU A 17 -17.46 -5.63 5.97
CA LEU A 17 -18.64 -5.87 5.15
C LEU A 17 -19.82 -6.41 5.97
N GLN A 18 -19.57 -7.38 6.86
CA GLN A 18 -20.62 -7.90 7.75
C GLN A 18 -21.18 -6.80 8.64
N ARG A 19 -20.30 -6.01 9.25
CA ARG A 19 -20.66 -4.92 10.17
C ARG A 19 -21.39 -3.76 9.48
N LEU A 20 -21.00 -3.40 8.27
CA LEU A 20 -21.57 -2.27 7.50
C LEU A 20 -22.78 -2.66 6.64
N GLY A 21 -23.09 -3.96 6.56
CA GLY A 21 -24.18 -4.53 5.78
C GLY A 21 -23.74 -4.90 4.36
N ALA A 22 -23.32 -6.16 4.18
CA ALA A 22 -22.74 -6.65 2.93
C ALA A 22 -23.68 -6.51 1.71
N ALA A 23 -25.00 -6.53 1.91
CA ALA A 23 -26.00 -6.36 0.85
C ALA A 23 -25.95 -4.98 0.17
N ARG A 24 -25.25 -4.01 0.78
CA ARG A 24 -25.02 -2.67 0.21
C ARG A 24 -23.92 -2.65 -0.84
N PHE A 25 -23.09 -3.70 -0.90
CA PHE A 25 -21.88 -3.69 -1.72
C PHE A 25 -21.88 -4.79 -2.77
N ASP A 26 -21.67 -4.38 -4.00
CA ASP A 26 -21.28 -5.31 -5.05
C ASP A 26 -19.80 -5.69 -4.88
N GLN A 27 -19.52 -6.98 -4.72
CA GLN A 27 -18.15 -7.48 -4.60
C GLN A 27 -17.65 -8.08 -5.92
N ALA A 28 -16.35 -7.91 -6.19
CA ALA A 28 -15.67 -8.54 -7.31
C ALA A 28 -14.16 -8.63 -7.07
N GLY A 29 -13.53 -9.69 -7.58
CA GLY A 29 -12.11 -9.95 -7.43
C GLY A 29 -11.83 -11.45 -7.41
N PHE A 30 -10.58 -11.81 -7.12
CA PHE A 30 -10.20 -13.17 -6.76
C PHE A 30 -9.16 -13.12 -5.63
N ASP A 31 -9.10 -14.19 -4.85
CA ASP A 31 -8.17 -14.35 -3.75
C ASP A 31 -6.88 -15.03 -4.26
N LEU A 32 -5.74 -14.37 -4.07
CA LEU A 32 -4.44 -14.88 -4.49
C LEU A 32 -3.95 -16.06 -3.64
N PHE A 33 -4.43 -16.19 -2.41
CA PHE A 33 -3.96 -17.15 -1.43
C PHE A 33 -4.86 -18.38 -1.30
N ALA A 34 -6.07 -18.34 -1.87
CA ALA A 34 -7.01 -19.46 -1.84
C ALA A 34 -7.13 -20.18 -3.18
N PHE A 35 -6.94 -21.50 -3.20
CA PHE A 35 -7.29 -22.35 -4.33
C PHE A 35 -8.79 -22.70 -4.31
N PRO A 36 -9.52 -22.70 -5.45
CA PRO A 36 -9.05 -22.45 -6.81
C PRO A 36 -9.11 -20.98 -7.26
N SER A 37 -9.38 -20.03 -6.36
CA SER A 37 -9.52 -18.60 -6.69
C SER A 37 -8.28 -18.03 -7.37
N ASN A 38 -7.09 -18.39 -6.87
CA ASN A 38 -5.80 -17.94 -7.37
C ASN A 38 -5.52 -18.31 -8.84
N VAL A 39 -6.19 -19.32 -9.41
CA VAL A 39 -6.10 -19.70 -10.83
C VAL A 39 -6.52 -18.55 -11.74
N ALA A 40 -7.40 -17.64 -11.28
CA ALA A 40 -7.81 -16.46 -12.03
C ALA A 40 -6.63 -15.57 -12.45
N LEU A 41 -5.51 -15.61 -11.72
CA LEU A 41 -4.29 -14.89 -12.05
C LEU A 41 -3.79 -15.21 -13.47
N VAL A 42 -3.93 -16.46 -13.95
CA VAL A 42 -3.45 -16.92 -15.26
C VAL A 42 -4.06 -16.14 -16.43
N GLY A 43 -5.30 -15.65 -16.28
CA GLY A 43 -6.00 -14.88 -17.31
C GLY A 43 -6.28 -13.43 -16.92
N PHE A 44 -5.90 -13.01 -15.72
CA PHE A 44 -6.20 -11.68 -15.20
C PHE A 44 -5.59 -10.56 -16.07
N ASP A 45 -6.44 -9.58 -16.39
CA ASP A 45 -6.07 -8.32 -17.04
C ASP A 45 -6.84 -7.22 -16.30
N LEU A 46 -6.09 -6.31 -15.69
CA LEU A 46 -6.64 -5.29 -14.80
C LEU A 46 -7.54 -4.28 -15.51
N ASP A 47 -7.16 -3.86 -16.72
CA ASP A 47 -7.96 -2.92 -17.53
C ASP A 47 -9.30 -3.55 -17.95
N ARG A 48 -9.29 -4.80 -18.42
CA ARG A 48 -10.49 -5.53 -18.77
C ARG A 48 -11.37 -5.79 -17.55
N PHE A 49 -10.77 -6.10 -16.40
CA PHE A 49 -11.51 -6.20 -15.15
C PHE A 49 -12.19 -4.86 -14.80
N ALA A 50 -11.46 -3.75 -14.81
CA ALA A 50 -11.99 -2.43 -14.53
C ALA A 50 -13.11 -2.03 -15.51
N ARG A 51 -12.98 -2.32 -16.82
CA ARG A 51 -14.04 -2.09 -17.81
C ARG A 51 -15.32 -2.87 -17.50
N ARG A 52 -15.21 -4.13 -17.09
CA ARG A 52 -16.37 -4.97 -16.72
C ARG A 52 -17.04 -4.45 -15.44
N GLN A 53 -16.25 -4.09 -14.43
CA GLN A 53 -16.81 -3.53 -13.19
C GLN A 53 -17.44 -2.16 -13.40
N ALA A 54 -16.88 -1.30 -14.27
CA ALA A 54 -17.53 -0.05 -14.65
C ALA A 54 -18.86 -0.28 -15.40
N ALA A 55 -18.94 -1.31 -16.26
CA ALA A 55 -20.23 -1.65 -16.90
C ALA A 55 -21.27 -2.10 -15.86
N ARG A 56 -20.88 -2.96 -14.91
CA ARG A 56 -21.73 -3.37 -13.79
C ARG A 56 -22.16 -2.17 -12.93
N GLY A 57 -21.21 -1.31 -12.55
CA GLY A 57 -21.47 -0.13 -11.74
C GLY A 57 -22.43 0.86 -12.39
N ARG A 58 -22.36 1.06 -13.71
CA ARG A 58 -23.37 1.85 -14.44
C ARG A 58 -24.77 1.23 -14.38
N GLN A 59 -24.87 -0.08 -14.54
CA GLN A 59 -26.16 -0.79 -14.50
C GLN A 59 -26.76 -0.79 -13.10
N ALA A 60 -25.92 -0.94 -12.07
CA ALA A 60 -26.34 -0.99 -10.67
C ALA A 60 -26.51 0.39 -10.02
N GLY A 61 -26.01 1.46 -10.66
CA GLY A 61 -26.05 2.82 -10.13
C GLY A 61 -25.10 3.05 -8.96
N TRP A 62 -23.88 2.49 -9.00
CA TRP A 62 -22.89 2.69 -7.93
C TRP A 62 -22.60 4.18 -7.73
N ARG A 63 -22.64 4.61 -6.48
CA ARG A 63 -22.27 5.97 -6.04
C ARG A 63 -20.80 6.08 -5.62
N GLY A 64 -20.15 4.94 -5.38
CA GLY A 64 -18.74 4.87 -5.02
C GLY A 64 -18.12 3.53 -5.38
N VAL A 65 -16.78 3.50 -5.41
CA VAL A 65 -16.02 2.27 -5.55
C VAL A 65 -14.77 2.35 -4.68
N LEU A 66 -14.48 1.27 -3.97
CA LEU A 66 -13.34 1.19 -3.07
C LEU A 66 -12.65 -0.17 -3.10
N SER A 67 -11.43 -0.21 -2.58
CA SER A 67 -10.70 -1.42 -2.26
C SER A 67 -9.61 -1.12 -1.25
N HIS A 68 -9.39 -2.05 -0.32
CA HIS A 68 -8.26 -1.99 0.62
C HIS A 68 -7.15 -2.97 0.24
N HIS A 69 -7.28 -3.67 -0.88
CA HIS A 69 -6.33 -4.67 -1.33
C HIS A 69 -5.18 -4.04 -2.11
N GLU A 70 -3.96 -4.24 -1.62
CA GLU A 70 -2.73 -3.61 -2.14
C GLU A 70 -2.36 -4.09 -3.54
N GLN A 71 -2.41 -5.40 -3.80
CA GLN A 71 -1.76 -5.96 -4.98
C GLN A 71 -2.46 -5.56 -6.29
N PHE A 72 -3.80 -5.54 -6.29
CA PHE A 72 -4.61 -5.20 -7.48
C PHE A 72 -5.75 -4.22 -7.18
N GLY A 73 -6.19 -4.15 -5.93
CA GLY A 73 -7.48 -3.60 -5.58
C GLY A 73 -7.53 -2.08 -5.66
N ALA A 74 -6.56 -1.40 -5.05
CA ALA A 74 -6.47 0.07 -5.07
C ALA A 74 -6.45 0.62 -6.50
N LEU A 75 -5.59 0.05 -7.36
CA LEU A 75 -5.51 0.44 -8.77
C LEU A 75 -6.78 0.05 -9.56
N ALA A 76 -7.39 -1.11 -9.28
CA ALA A 76 -8.66 -1.48 -9.90
C ALA A 76 -9.78 -0.48 -9.55
N ALA A 77 -9.89 -0.10 -8.28
CA ALA A 77 -10.90 0.84 -7.81
C ALA A 77 -10.71 2.23 -8.45
N ALA A 78 -9.49 2.75 -8.50
CA ALA A 78 -9.18 4.01 -9.19
C ALA A 78 -9.55 3.97 -10.68
N LEU A 79 -9.22 2.87 -11.38
CA LEU A 79 -9.59 2.69 -12.79
C LEU A 79 -11.11 2.60 -13.01
N VAL A 80 -11.85 1.98 -12.09
CA VAL A 80 -13.31 1.92 -12.15
C VAL A 80 -13.92 3.28 -11.86
N ALA A 81 -13.45 3.98 -10.83
CA ALA A 81 -13.93 5.32 -10.45
C ALA A 81 -13.77 6.29 -11.63
N GLU A 82 -12.58 6.33 -12.25
CA GLU A 82 -12.31 7.14 -13.44
C GLU A 82 -13.29 6.86 -14.58
N ARG A 83 -13.56 5.58 -14.89
CA ARG A 83 -14.47 5.18 -15.98
C ARG A 83 -15.94 5.49 -15.69
N LEU A 84 -16.30 5.64 -14.42
CA LEU A 84 -17.65 5.96 -13.98
C LEU A 84 -17.85 7.45 -13.71
N GLY A 85 -16.76 8.24 -13.68
CA GLY A 85 -16.81 9.64 -13.21
C GLY A 85 -17.13 9.75 -11.72
N LEU A 86 -16.82 8.72 -10.93
CA LEU A 86 -17.04 8.71 -9.48
C LEU A 86 -15.86 9.34 -8.73
N PRO A 87 -16.07 9.78 -7.47
CA PRO A 87 -14.97 10.14 -6.57
C PRO A 87 -13.94 9.00 -6.46
N GLY A 88 -12.66 9.35 -6.48
CA GLY A 88 -11.57 8.38 -6.44
C GLY A 88 -10.20 8.99 -6.72
N ALA A 89 -9.15 8.25 -6.36
CA ALA A 89 -7.78 8.57 -6.72
C ALA A 89 -7.58 8.51 -8.24
N ARG A 90 -6.65 9.33 -8.76
CA ARG A 90 -6.17 9.16 -10.14
C ARG A 90 -5.35 7.87 -10.23
N PRO A 91 -5.54 7.03 -11.25
CA PRO A 91 -4.71 5.83 -11.44
C PRO A 91 -3.21 6.12 -11.39
N GLU A 92 -2.76 7.23 -11.95
CA GLU A 92 -1.37 7.70 -11.94
C GLU A 92 -0.81 7.89 -10.53
N SER A 93 -1.60 8.46 -9.62
CA SER A 93 -1.20 8.66 -8.23
C SER A 93 -1.07 7.34 -7.46
N ILE A 94 -1.93 6.35 -7.76
CA ILE A 94 -1.79 4.99 -7.21
C ILE A 94 -0.50 4.34 -7.71
N LEU A 95 -0.24 4.44 -9.01
CA LEU A 95 0.98 3.90 -9.63
C LEU A 95 2.23 4.54 -9.03
N ALA A 96 2.23 5.87 -8.85
CA ALA A 96 3.35 6.61 -8.30
C ALA A 96 3.65 6.23 -6.84
N ALA A 97 2.63 6.01 -6.02
CA ALA A 97 2.79 5.54 -4.64
C ALA A 97 3.32 4.09 -4.59
N GLN A 98 2.76 3.18 -5.39
CA GLN A 98 3.07 1.75 -5.34
C GLN A 98 4.36 1.36 -6.09
N HIS A 99 4.85 2.19 -7.01
CA HIS A 99 6.10 1.96 -7.72
C HIS A 99 7.28 2.45 -6.87
N LYS A 100 7.86 1.56 -6.06
CA LYS A 100 8.83 1.91 -5.00
C LYS A 100 10.01 2.76 -5.47
N LEU A 101 10.61 2.44 -6.62
CA LEU A 101 11.72 3.24 -7.18
C LEU A 101 11.27 4.66 -7.60
N HIS A 102 10.02 4.81 -8.06
CA HIS A 102 9.50 6.13 -8.44
C HIS A 102 9.14 6.92 -7.19
N ALA A 103 8.52 6.29 -6.19
CA ALA A 103 8.27 6.89 -4.89
C ALA A 103 9.58 7.41 -4.25
N ARG A 104 10.69 6.66 -4.35
CA ARG A 104 12.02 7.12 -3.88
C ARG A 104 12.52 8.35 -4.63
N ARG A 105 12.36 8.41 -5.95
CA ARG A 105 12.72 9.59 -6.75
C ARG A 105 11.92 10.82 -6.32
N VAL A 106 10.61 10.66 -6.13
CA VAL A 106 9.75 11.76 -5.66
C VAL A 106 10.13 12.19 -4.24
N LEU A 107 10.36 11.24 -3.32
CA LEU A 107 10.82 11.55 -1.96
C LEU A 107 12.17 12.29 -1.98
N GLN A 108 13.09 11.94 -2.88
CA GLN A 108 14.36 12.63 -3.02
C GLN A 108 14.17 14.12 -3.37
N GLU A 109 13.13 14.46 -4.11
CA GLU A 109 12.82 15.84 -4.51
C GLU A 109 12.13 16.63 -3.39
N VAL A 110 11.21 16.00 -2.64
CA VAL A 110 10.29 16.73 -1.74
C VAL A 110 10.52 16.49 -0.24
N ALA A 111 11.25 15.44 0.11
CA ALA A 111 11.58 15.08 1.49
C ALA A 111 12.89 14.25 1.55
N PRO A 112 14.02 14.75 1.00
CA PRO A 112 15.28 14.01 0.96
C PRO A 112 15.77 13.60 2.35
N GLU A 113 15.45 14.37 3.39
CA GLU A 113 15.78 14.08 4.78
C GLU A 113 15.04 12.85 5.34
N ALA A 114 13.91 12.48 4.71
CA ALA A 114 13.11 11.31 5.06
C ALA A 114 13.25 10.17 4.05
N ASN A 115 14.18 10.29 3.09
CA ASN A 115 14.43 9.27 2.10
C ASN A 115 15.57 8.34 2.53
N LEU A 116 15.47 7.08 2.09
CA LEU A 116 16.60 6.16 2.17
C LEU A 116 17.49 6.34 0.94
N GLY A 117 18.80 6.18 1.11
CA GLY A 117 19.72 6.03 -0.03
C GLY A 117 19.23 4.90 -0.94
N PHE A 118 19.16 5.13 -2.25
CA PHE A 118 18.55 4.17 -3.18
C PHE A 118 19.21 4.18 -4.56
N ALA A 119 19.11 3.06 -5.26
CA ALA A 119 19.51 2.93 -6.65
C ALA A 119 18.66 1.84 -7.36
N PRO A 120 18.38 1.97 -8.66
CA PRO A 120 17.88 0.84 -9.44
C PRO A 120 18.91 -0.31 -9.41
N LEU A 121 18.44 -1.56 -9.36
CA LEU A 121 19.29 -2.69 -9.72
C LEU A 121 19.32 -2.78 -11.26
N GLU A 122 20.46 -2.44 -11.86
CA GLU A 122 20.67 -2.46 -13.31
C GLU A 122 20.88 -3.89 -13.84
N ALA A 123 19.88 -4.76 -13.63
CA ALA A 123 19.82 -6.12 -14.14
C ALA A 123 18.35 -6.57 -14.29
N ASP A 124 18.04 -7.30 -15.35
CA ASP A 124 16.76 -8.00 -15.45
C ASP A 124 16.72 -9.20 -14.48
N TYR A 125 15.52 -9.69 -14.18
CA TYR A 125 15.37 -10.90 -13.35
C TYR A 125 16.11 -12.09 -13.96
N GLY A 126 17.01 -12.69 -13.17
CA GLY A 126 17.83 -13.83 -13.57
C GLY A 126 19.13 -13.48 -14.28
N GLU A 127 19.38 -12.22 -14.62
CA GLU A 127 20.66 -11.79 -15.20
C GLU A 127 21.79 -11.76 -14.15
N PRO A 128 23.06 -11.70 -14.59
CA PRO A 128 24.17 -11.53 -13.67
C PRO A 128 24.04 -10.26 -12.82
N ALA A 129 24.31 -10.36 -11.52
CA ALA A 129 24.35 -9.21 -10.64
C ALA A 129 25.44 -8.21 -11.11
N PRO A 130 25.17 -6.89 -11.15
CA PRO A 130 26.14 -5.89 -11.57
C PRO A 130 27.43 -5.93 -10.75
N GLU A 131 28.53 -5.48 -11.35
CA GLU A 131 29.79 -5.27 -10.63
C GLU A 131 29.81 -3.90 -9.92
N GLY A 132 30.71 -3.73 -8.95
CA GLY A 132 30.95 -2.45 -8.29
C GLY A 132 29.89 -2.00 -7.26
N LEU A 133 28.95 -2.87 -6.88
CA LEU A 133 27.99 -2.58 -5.82
C LEU A 133 28.65 -2.61 -4.43
N HIS A 134 28.19 -1.71 -3.55
CA HIS A 134 28.58 -1.69 -2.14
C HIS A 134 27.70 -2.64 -1.32
N TYR A 135 28.32 -3.32 -0.36
CA TYR A 135 27.64 -4.27 0.54
C TYR A 135 27.96 -3.97 2.02
N PRO A 136 27.04 -4.27 2.96
CA PRO A 136 25.70 -4.82 2.72
C PRO A 136 24.77 -3.83 2.01
N CYS A 137 23.79 -4.36 1.27
CA CYS A 137 22.71 -3.55 0.68
C CYS A 137 21.36 -4.25 0.86
N PHE A 138 20.28 -3.47 0.89
CA PHE A 138 18.92 -3.99 0.98
C PHE A 138 18.30 -4.06 -0.41
N VAL A 139 17.87 -5.24 -0.85
CA VAL A 139 17.29 -5.44 -2.17
C VAL A 139 15.81 -5.80 -2.05
N LYS A 140 14.95 -5.15 -2.84
CA LYS A 140 13.51 -5.44 -2.88
C LYS A 140 12.91 -5.24 -4.28
N PRO A 141 11.81 -5.92 -4.65
CA PRO A 141 11.13 -5.65 -5.91
C PRO A 141 10.56 -4.24 -5.96
N VAL A 142 10.52 -3.65 -7.16
CA VAL A 142 9.89 -2.34 -7.38
C VAL A 142 8.38 -2.38 -7.12
N LYS A 143 7.71 -3.47 -7.52
CA LYS A 143 6.32 -3.77 -7.16
C LYS A 143 6.20 -5.17 -6.58
N ALA A 144 5.82 -5.23 -5.31
CA ALA A 144 5.40 -6.43 -4.59
C ALA A 144 4.57 -6.01 -3.37
N ALA A 145 3.94 -6.99 -2.73
CA ALA A 145 3.29 -6.86 -1.43
C ALA A 145 3.90 -7.89 -0.45
N PHE A 146 3.69 -7.68 0.85
CA PHE A 146 4.09 -8.62 1.93
C PHE A 146 5.60 -8.87 2.05
N SER A 147 6.43 -7.87 1.70
CA SER A 147 7.90 -7.96 1.77
C SER A 147 8.51 -9.16 1.04
N VAL A 148 7.79 -9.76 0.08
CA VAL A 148 8.27 -10.88 -0.72
C VAL A 148 9.52 -10.43 -1.48
N LEU A 149 10.61 -11.19 -1.31
CA LEU A 149 11.93 -10.92 -1.91
C LEU A 149 12.65 -9.65 -1.42
N ALA A 150 12.17 -9.03 -0.34
CA ALA A 150 12.89 -7.94 0.34
C ALA A 150 13.87 -8.53 1.37
N ARG A 151 15.17 -8.26 1.23
CA ARG A 151 16.18 -8.68 2.22
C ARG A 151 17.47 -7.88 2.12
N GLU A 152 18.24 -7.91 3.19
CA GLU A 152 19.66 -7.56 3.14
C GLU A 152 20.47 -8.67 2.43
N VAL A 153 21.47 -8.26 1.66
CA VAL A 153 22.47 -9.13 1.05
C VAL A 153 23.86 -8.61 1.41
N ALA A 154 24.73 -9.50 1.87
CA ALA A 154 26.07 -9.13 2.33
C ALA A 154 27.14 -9.21 1.22
N SER A 155 26.80 -9.72 0.04
CA SER A 155 27.73 -9.89 -1.06
C SER A 155 27.05 -9.98 -2.43
N ARG A 156 27.85 -9.88 -3.49
CA ARG A 156 27.41 -10.08 -4.87
C ARG A 156 26.89 -11.50 -5.12
N ASP A 157 27.51 -12.50 -4.53
CA ASP A 157 27.08 -13.90 -4.67
C ASP A 157 25.72 -14.13 -4.01
N GLU A 158 25.48 -13.52 -2.86
CA GLU A 158 24.15 -13.55 -2.23
C GLU A 158 23.10 -12.83 -3.06
N LEU A 159 23.42 -11.66 -3.62
CA LEU A 159 22.52 -10.94 -4.53
C LEU A 159 22.22 -11.78 -5.79
N GLN A 160 23.23 -12.42 -6.35
CA GLN A 160 23.08 -13.30 -7.51
C GLN A 160 22.17 -14.49 -7.18
N ALA A 161 22.39 -15.14 -6.03
CA ALA A 161 21.57 -16.25 -5.59
C ALA A 161 20.11 -15.82 -5.37
N HIS A 162 19.90 -14.64 -4.78
CA HIS A 162 18.58 -14.07 -4.50
C HIS A 162 17.79 -13.71 -5.76
N THR A 163 18.46 -13.36 -6.85
CA THR A 163 17.82 -12.87 -8.10
C THR A 163 17.81 -13.88 -9.25
N ARG A 164 18.39 -15.07 -9.06
CA ARG A 164 18.56 -16.07 -10.14
C ARG A 164 17.25 -16.68 -10.65
N PHE A 165 16.20 -16.70 -9.82
CA PHE A 165 14.85 -17.24 -10.05
C PHE A 165 14.69 -18.36 -11.10
N GLY A 166 14.21 -19.53 -10.66
CA GLY A 166 13.84 -20.60 -11.57
C GLY A 166 12.73 -20.20 -12.57
N ARG A 167 12.60 -20.93 -13.68
CA ARG A 167 11.60 -20.64 -14.73
C ARG A 167 10.16 -20.52 -14.20
N ARG A 168 9.80 -21.34 -13.20
CA ARG A 168 8.48 -21.31 -12.55
C ARG A 168 8.29 -20.06 -11.69
N GLU A 169 9.28 -19.70 -10.90
CA GLU A 169 9.26 -18.50 -10.04
C GLU A 169 9.16 -17.24 -10.89
N LEU A 170 9.99 -17.12 -11.93
CA LEU A 170 9.92 -16.02 -12.89
C LEU A 170 8.55 -15.90 -13.54
N TRP A 171 7.93 -17.02 -13.90
CA TRP A 171 6.59 -17.02 -14.47
C TRP A 171 5.56 -16.46 -13.46
N VAL A 172 5.61 -16.89 -12.19
CA VAL A 172 4.72 -16.38 -11.13
C VAL A 172 4.95 -14.89 -10.88
N ILE A 173 6.20 -14.47 -10.66
CA ILE A 173 6.57 -13.06 -10.42
C ILE A 173 6.05 -12.18 -11.56
N ARG A 174 6.34 -12.58 -12.80
CA ARG A 174 5.86 -11.84 -13.97
C ARG A 174 4.34 -11.74 -13.96
N ARG A 175 3.62 -12.84 -13.69
CA ARG A 175 2.16 -12.82 -13.69
C ARG A 175 1.55 -11.97 -12.58
N LEU A 176 2.22 -11.85 -11.43
CA LEU A 176 1.81 -10.99 -10.32
C LEU A 176 2.02 -9.50 -10.63
N VAL A 177 3.12 -9.15 -11.29
CA VAL A 177 3.50 -7.76 -11.56
C VAL A 177 2.88 -7.23 -12.85
N GLU A 178 2.66 -8.08 -13.86
CA GLU A 178 2.18 -7.69 -15.19
C GLU A 178 0.88 -6.84 -15.19
N PRO A 179 -0.14 -7.11 -14.36
CA PRO A 179 -1.35 -6.28 -14.32
C PRO A 179 -1.07 -4.83 -13.93
N PHE A 180 -0.11 -4.60 -13.04
CA PHE A 180 0.35 -3.26 -12.66
C PHE A 180 1.23 -2.66 -13.75
N GLU A 181 2.23 -3.42 -14.22
CA GLU A 181 3.20 -2.98 -15.24
C GLU A 181 2.51 -2.44 -16.50
N ARG A 182 1.51 -3.16 -17.02
CA ARG A 182 0.81 -2.79 -18.25
C ARG A 182 0.13 -1.42 -18.15
N ILE A 183 -0.44 -1.11 -16.98
CA ILE A 183 -1.05 0.20 -16.72
C ILE A 183 0.04 1.25 -16.47
N CYS A 184 1.07 0.92 -15.69
CA CYS A 184 2.21 1.79 -15.41
C CYS A 184 2.86 2.31 -16.69
N ARG A 185 3.19 1.42 -17.64
CA ARG A 185 3.78 1.80 -18.93
C ARG A 185 2.92 2.75 -19.77
N GLN A 186 1.59 2.69 -19.60
CA GLN A 186 0.66 3.52 -20.36
C GLN A 186 0.40 4.88 -19.70
N ARG A 187 0.36 4.91 -18.36
CA ARG A 187 -0.14 6.05 -17.59
C ARG A 187 0.96 6.78 -16.82
N LEU A 188 2.09 6.12 -16.54
CA LEU A 188 3.24 6.66 -15.81
C LEU A 188 4.58 6.16 -16.40
N PRO A 189 4.84 6.35 -17.71
CA PRO A 189 6.00 5.76 -18.39
C PRO A 189 7.35 6.20 -17.80
N GLN A 190 7.43 7.40 -17.21
CA GLN A 190 8.64 7.93 -16.57
C GLN A 190 9.04 7.18 -15.29
N ALA A 191 8.15 6.37 -14.70
CA ALA A 191 8.51 5.53 -13.55
C ALA A 191 9.52 4.43 -13.93
N GLY A 192 9.49 3.98 -15.20
CA GLY A 192 10.21 2.81 -15.66
C GLY A 192 9.40 1.52 -15.46
N SER A 193 10.07 0.38 -15.63
CA SER A 193 9.44 -0.94 -15.48
C SER A 193 9.31 -1.33 -14.01
N ALA A 194 8.15 -1.86 -13.64
CA ALA A 194 7.90 -2.49 -12.35
C ALA A 194 8.50 -3.91 -12.25
N HIS A 195 8.87 -4.53 -13.38
CA HIS A 195 9.63 -5.79 -13.42
C HIS A 195 11.13 -5.55 -13.16
N ARG A 196 11.44 -4.91 -12.03
CA ARG A 196 12.79 -4.55 -11.62
C ARG A 196 12.96 -4.77 -10.12
N MET A 197 14.21 -4.78 -9.68
CA MET A 197 14.57 -4.67 -8.27
C MET A 197 15.14 -3.27 -7.98
N LEU A 198 15.06 -2.89 -6.72
CA LEU A 198 15.56 -1.66 -6.14
C LEU A 198 16.58 -2.04 -5.06
N LEU A 199 17.68 -1.30 -5.01
CA LEU A 199 18.67 -1.32 -3.93
C LEU A 199 18.41 -0.14 -2.99
N GLU A 200 18.50 -0.37 -1.70
CA GLU A 200 18.41 0.65 -0.66
C GLU A 200 19.57 0.50 0.33
N GLU A 201 19.89 1.59 1.01
CA GLU A 201 20.76 1.53 2.18
C GLU A 201 20.13 0.60 3.23
N PRO A 202 20.91 -0.31 3.84
CA PRO A 202 20.43 -1.12 4.94
C PRO A 202 20.08 -0.25 6.14
N VAL A 203 18.99 -0.61 6.82
CA VAL A 203 18.58 -0.02 8.09
C VAL A 203 18.76 -1.08 9.17
N PRO A 204 19.37 -0.76 10.34
CA PRO A 204 19.54 -1.72 11.43
C PRO A 204 18.22 -2.43 11.75
N ALA A 205 18.25 -3.76 11.90
CA ALA A 205 17.06 -4.58 12.02
C ALA A 205 16.19 -4.25 13.26
N ASP A 206 16.79 -3.64 14.27
CA ASP A 206 16.14 -3.18 15.50
C ASP A 206 15.60 -1.74 15.41
N THR A 207 15.76 -1.06 14.27
CA THR A 207 15.21 0.28 14.05
C THR A 207 13.67 0.20 14.09
N PRO A 208 13.02 0.90 15.03
CA PRO A 208 11.57 0.83 15.19
C PRO A 208 10.80 1.26 13.94
N GLN A 209 9.68 0.57 13.67
CA GLN A 209 8.79 0.85 12.54
C GLN A 209 7.42 1.36 12.98
N TYR A 210 6.85 2.27 12.19
CA TYR A 210 5.59 2.93 12.46
C TYR A 210 4.78 3.11 11.17
N ASN A 211 3.46 3.14 11.32
CA ASN A 211 2.51 3.34 10.24
C ASN A 211 1.72 4.61 10.52
N LEU A 212 1.82 5.60 9.64
CA LEU A 212 0.89 6.72 9.62
C LEU A 212 -0.29 6.36 8.73
N ASP A 213 -1.44 6.12 9.34
CA ASP A 213 -2.70 5.98 8.63
C ASP A 213 -3.38 7.34 8.47
N GLY A 214 -4.00 7.56 7.32
CA GLY A 214 -4.73 8.79 7.05
C GLY A 214 -5.59 8.70 5.81
N TRP A 215 -6.18 9.83 5.43
CA TRP A 215 -6.91 9.97 4.19
C TRP A 215 -6.62 11.31 3.54
N VAL A 216 -6.86 11.38 2.23
CA VAL A 216 -6.86 12.62 1.47
C VAL A 216 -8.27 12.88 0.96
N GLN A 217 -8.74 14.10 1.15
CA GLN A 217 -9.99 14.59 0.57
C GLN A 217 -9.72 15.95 -0.08
N ASP A 218 -10.06 16.07 -1.36
CA ASP A 218 -9.82 17.27 -2.17
C ASP A 218 -8.36 17.76 -2.17
N GLY A 219 -7.40 16.85 -2.01
CA GLY A 219 -5.97 17.15 -1.92
C GLY A 219 -5.49 17.58 -0.53
N ARG A 220 -6.36 17.59 0.49
CA ARG A 220 -5.97 17.85 1.88
C ARG A 220 -5.70 16.53 2.59
N VAL A 221 -4.51 16.41 3.17
CA VAL A 221 -4.07 15.21 3.89
C VAL A 221 -4.47 15.32 5.36
N HIS A 222 -5.14 14.29 5.87
CA HIS A 222 -5.58 14.18 7.25
C HIS A 222 -4.96 12.93 7.89
N ALA A 223 -4.48 13.07 9.13
CA ALA A 223 -4.04 11.93 9.92
C ALA A 223 -5.24 11.25 10.59
N LEU A 224 -5.31 9.93 10.49
CA LEU A 224 -6.22 9.09 11.27
C LEU A 224 -5.58 8.69 12.60
N GLY A 225 -4.35 8.17 12.53
CA GLY A 225 -3.61 7.72 13.70
C GLY A 225 -2.26 7.12 13.32
N VAL A 226 -1.43 6.87 14.33
CA VAL A 226 -0.16 6.16 14.17
C VAL A 226 -0.28 4.79 14.83
N VAL A 227 0.21 3.76 14.13
CA VAL A 227 0.22 2.37 14.59
C VAL A 227 1.68 1.92 14.70
N ASP A 228 2.08 1.47 15.89
CA ASP A 228 3.43 0.94 16.13
C ASP A 228 3.54 -0.45 15.51
N ALA A 229 4.57 -0.73 14.72
CA ALA A 229 4.85 -2.05 14.19
C ALA A 229 5.98 -2.70 14.99
N VAL A 230 5.64 -3.76 15.74
CA VAL A 230 6.56 -4.44 16.66
C VAL A 230 7.09 -5.70 16.01
N MET A 231 8.42 -5.84 15.97
CA MET A 231 9.10 -7.01 15.41
C MET A 231 9.32 -8.12 16.45
N VAL A 232 9.41 -9.36 15.99
CA VAL A 232 9.90 -10.48 16.79
C VAL A 232 11.38 -10.19 17.13
N PRO A 233 11.78 -10.23 18.42
CA PRO A 233 13.15 -9.90 18.83
C PRO A 233 14.22 -10.65 18.03
N GLY A 234 15.22 -9.91 17.54
CA GLY A 234 16.33 -10.46 16.77
C GLY A 234 16.00 -10.78 15.30
N THR A 235 14.83 -10.38 14.80
CA THR A 235 14.41 -10.60 13.41
C THR A 235 13.75 -9.36 12.82
N GLN A 236 13.50 -9.37 11.51
CA GLN A 236 12.67 -8.38 10.81
C GLN A 236 11.22 -8.86 10.58
N ALA A 237 10.81 -9.95 11.25
CA ALA A 237 9.45 -10.47 11.14
C ALA A 237 8.52 -9.69 12.07
N PHE A 238 7.36 -9.28 11.55
CA PHE A 238 6.33 -8.65 12.38
C PHE A 238 5.84 -9.61 13.46
N MET A 239 5.69 -9.10 14.68
CA MET A 239 5.03 -9.79 15.79
C MET A 239 3.60 -9.29 15.94
N ARG A 240 3.41 -7.96 15.92
CA ARG A 240 2.11 -7.32 16.09
C ARG A 240 2.15 -5.83 15.74
N TRP A 241 0.97 -5.24 15.61
CA TRP A 241 0.75 -3.81 15.46
C TRP A 241 -0.07 -3.26 16.63
N GLU A 242 0.31 -2.12 17.20
CA GLU A 242 -0.30 -1.58 18.42
C GLU A 242 -0.86 -0.16 18.24
N VAL A 243 -2.00 0.09 18.89
CA VAL A 243 -2.61 1.43 19.08
C VAL A 243 -2.97 1.58 20.57
N PRO A 244 -2.73 2.74 21.22
CA PRO A 244 -2.14 3.96 20.67
C PRO A 244 -0.61 3.84 20.49
N SER A 245 -0.09 4.59 19.53
CA SER A 245 1.36 4.69 19.30
C SER A 245 2.10 5.30 20.49
N ARG A 246 3.29 4.80 20.76
CA ARG A 246 4.25 5.35 21.74
C ARG A 246 5.19 6.39 21.11
N LEU A 247 5.09 6.61 19.81
CA LEU A 247 5.92 7.58 19.08
C LEU A 247 5.65 9.00 19.60
N PRO A 248 6.67 9.81 19.90
CA PRO A 248 6.46 11.19 20.36
C PRO A 248 5.63 12.00 19.37
N GLN A 249 4.73 12.84 19.86
CA GLN A 249 3.81 13.62 19.02
C GLN A 249 4.55 14.48 17.98
N ALA A 250 5.73 15.01 18.32
CA ALA A 250 6.55 15.78 17.39
C ALA A 250 6.99 14.94 16.16
N VAL A 251 7.34 13.66 16.37
CA VAL A 251 7.72 12.75 15.29
C VAL A 251 6.49 12.37 14.46
N GLN A 252 5.32 12.18 15.08
CA GLN A 252 4.07 11.96 14.33
C GLN A 252 3.73 13.16 13.44
N GLN A 253 3.96 14.39 13.91
CA GLN A 253 3.78 15.61 13.12
C GLN A 253 4.80 15.70 11.97
N GLN A 254 6.06 15.32 12.21
CA GLN A 254 7.07 15.24 11.15
C GLN A 254 6.67 14.22 10.08
N ALA A 255 6.17 13.04 10.47
CA ALA A 255 5.66 12.03 9.55
C ALA A 255 4.47 12.56 8.72
N LEU A 256 3.54 13.29 9.34
CA LEU A 256 2.43 13.93 8.63
C LEU A 256 2.90 15.00 7.64
N GLN A 257 3.92 15.80 7.98
CA GLN A 257 4.49 16.79 7.06
C GLN A 257 5.16 16.11 5.85
N VAL A 258 5.88 15.01 6.07
CA VAL A 258 6.44 14.19 4.97
C VAL A 258 5.32 13.63 4.09
N ALA A 259 4.26 13.08 4.70
CA ALA A 259 3.10 12.56 3.98
C ALA A 259 2.42 13.65 3.13
N GLN A 260 2.23 14.85 3.69
CA GLN A 260 1.66 16.01 2.99
C GLN A 260 2.46 16.37 1.74
N ARG A 261 3.79 16.47 1.84
CA ARG A 261 4.65 16.81 0.70
C ARG A 261 4.67 15.69 -0.34
N PHE A 262 4.83 14.44 0.08
CA PHE A 262 4.87 13.28 -0.81
C PHE A 262 3.55 13.07 -1.57
N LEU A 263 2.42 13.02 -0.85
CA LEU A 263 1.10 12.79 -1.45
C LEU A 263 0.68 13.94 -2.38
N HIS A 264 1.07 15.18 -2.04
CA HIS A 264 0.89 16.32 -2.94
C HIS A 264 1.71 16.17 -4.23
N ALA A 265 2.98 15.78 -4.13
CA ALA A 265 3.88 15.65 -5.27
C ALA A 265 3.44 14.59 -6.29
N ILE A 266 2.82 13.50 -5.82
CA ILE A 266 2.26 12.46 -6.69
C ILE A 266 0.80 12.72 -7.11
N ASP A 267 0.25 13.88 -6.76
CA ASP A 267 -1.15 14.26 -7.03
C ASP A 267 -2.18 13.25 -6.48
N TYR A 268 -1.91 12.67 -5.30
CA TYR A 268 -2.85 11.80 -4.60
C TYR A 268 -3.86 12.65 -3.83
N ARG A 269 -5.05 12.86 -4.42
CA ARG A 269 -6.04 13.84 -3.93
C ARG A 269 -7.26 13.25 -3.23
N HIS A 270 -7.48 11.95 -3.33
CA HIS A 270 -8.70 11.32 -2.82
C HIS A 270 -8.44 9.85 -2.47
N GLY A 271 -8.70 9.48 -1.22
CA GLY A 271 -8.60 8.10 -0.75
C GLY A 271 -7.80 7.95 0.55
N PHE A 272 -7.87 6.77 1.14
CA PHE A 272 -7.06 6.43 2.31
C PHE A 272 -5.61 6.15 1.94
N PHE A 273 -4.70 6.29 2.90
CA PHE A 273 -3.32 5.86 2.75
C PHE A 273 -2.79 5.30 4.06
N ASN A 274 -1.74 4.50 3.92
CA ASN A 274 -0.89 4.03 4.99
C ASN A 274 0.55 4.27 4.54
N LEU A 275 1.29 5.07 5.32
CA LEU A 275 2.67 5.43 5.03
C LEU A 275 3.56 4.87 6.13
N GLU A 276 4.47 3.98 5.76
CA GLU A 276 5.34 3.25 6.67
C GLU A 276 6.66 3.98 6.88
N PHE A 277 7.18 3.96 8.09
CA PHE A 277 8.39 4.69 8.49
C PHE A 277 9.30 3.86 9.39
N PHE A 278 10.60 4.01 9.20
CA PHE A 278 11.59 3.79 10.24
C PHE A 278 11.78 5.07 11.06
N HIS A 279 11.97 4.96 12.36
CA HIS A 279 12.41 6.08 13.19
C HIS A 279 13.49 5.63 14.17
N ASP A 280 14.70 6.15 14.00
CA ASP A 280 15.81 5.95 14.93
C ASP A 280 15.71 6.95 16.09
N PRO A 281 15.45 6.50 17.33
CA PRO A 281 15.31 7.39 18.48
C PRO A 281 16.63 8.03 18.93
N VAL A 282 17.79 7.51 18.51
CA VAL A 282 19.11 8.04 18.88
C VAL A 282 19.46 9.23 18.00
N SER A 283 19.37 9.07 16.68
CA SER A 283 19.65 10.16 15.74
C SER A 283 18.46 11.09 15.47
N GLY A 284 17.24 10.64 15.79
CA GLY A 284 15.99 11.31 15.40
C GLY A 284 15.65 11.16 13.92
N ARG A 285 16.37 10.33 13.16
CA ARG A 285 16.15 10.14 11.73
C ARG A 285 14.83 9.39 11.50
N LEU A 286 13.93 10.01 10.76
CA LEU A 286 12.68 9.43 10.25
C LEU A 286 12.88 9.09 8.78
N SER A 287 12.63 7.84 8.34
CA SER A 287 12.79 7.44 6.93
C SER A 287 11.56 6.68 6.42
N VAL A 288 11.06 7.04 5.24
CA VAL A 288 9.90 6.39 4.62
C VAL A 288 10.27 4.99 4.11
N ILE A 289 9.52 3.97 4.52
CA ILE A 289 9.66 2.59 4.04
C ILE A 289 8.90 2.43 2.72
N GLU A 290 7.60 2.68 2.73
CA GLU A 290 6.73 2.63 1.54
C GLU A 290 5.41 3.37 1.77
N CYS A 291 4.71 3.67 0.67
CA CYS A 291 3.36 4.22 0.68
C CYS A 291 2.38 3.24 0.07
N ASN A 292 1.35 2.91 0.85
CA ASN A 292 0.24 2.08 0.44
C ASN A 292 -1.01 2.97 0.27
N PRO A 293 -1.47 3.27 -0.96
CA PRO A 293 -2.54 4.23 -1.21
C PRO A 293 -3.93 3.61 -1.01
N ARG A 294 -4.14 3.06 0.19
CA ARG A 294 -5.36 2.40 0.65
C ARG A 294 -5.43 2.43 2.18
N LEU A 295 -6.60 2.13 2.73
CA LEU A 295 -6.74 1.84 4.16
C LEU A 295 -5.99 0.55 4.51
N ALA A 296 -5.16 0.56 5.55
CA ALA A 296 -4.65 -0.67 6.15
C ALA A 296 -5.79 -1.38 6.88
N SER A 297 -6.51 -2.27 6.19
CA SER A 297 -7.74 -2.87 6.73
C SER A 297 -7.51 -3.64 8.05
N GLN A 298 -6.30 -4.16 8.27
CA GLN A 298 -5.91 -4.81 9.51
C GLN A 298 -6.02 -3.87 10.74
N PHE A 299 -5.83 -2.56 10.54
CA PHE A 299 -5.83 -1.57 11.62
C PHE A 299 -7.22 -0.97 11.88
N GLY A 300 -8.20 -1.23 11.00
CA GLY A 300 -9.55 -0.64 11.13
C GLY A 300 -10.23 -0.97 12.45
N ASP A 301 -10.10 -2.19 12.95
CA ASP A 301 -10.63 -2.60 14.26
C ASP A 301 -9.86 -1.95 15.43
N LEU A 302 -8.55 -1.73 15.30
CA LEU A 302 -7.74 -1.03 16.30
C LEU A 302 -8.19 0.43 16.46
N HIS A 303 -8.36 1.14 15.34
CA HIS A 303 -8.86 2.52 15.31
C HIS A 303 -10.27 2.61 15.91
N LEU A 304 -11.14 1.64 15.60
CA LEU A 304 -12.49 1.63 16.14
C LEU A 304 -12.50 1.44 17.67
N ARG A 305 -11.76 0.46 18.18
CA ARG A 305 -11.75 0.12 19.62
C ARG A 305 -11.07 1.17 20.47
N VAL A 306 -9.99 1.78 19.98
CA VAL A 306 -9.14 2.68 20.76
C VAL A 306 -9.47 4.15 20.51
N LEU A 307 -9.72 4.54 19.25
CA LEU A 307 -9.97 5.94 18.88
C LEU A 307 -11.47 6.25 18.72
N GLY A 308 -12.32 5.22 18.73
CA GLY A 308 -13.75 5.36 18.45
C GLY A 308 -14.06 5.70 16.99
N VAL A 309 -13.11 5.44 16.08
CA VAL A 309 -13.21 5.84 14.67
C VAL A 309 -13.35 4.62 13.77
N ASP A 310 -14.43 4.57 13.02
CA ASP A 310 -14.71 3.51 12.07
C ASP A 310 -14.08 3.80 10.71
N ALA A 311 -12.81 3.41 10.56
CA ALA A 311 -12.03 3.68 9.35
C ALA A 311 -12.65 3.06 8.08
N HIS A 312 -13.32 1.91 8.19
CA HIS A 312 -14.02 1.31 7.05
C HIS A 312 -15.26 2.10 6.64
N ALA A 313 -16.08 2.57 7.60
CA ALA A 313 -17.20 3.43 7.30
C ALA A 313 -16.74 4.76 6.67
N MET A 314 -15.65 5.33 7.19
CA MET A 314 -15.01 6.51 6.62
C MET A 314 -14.55 6.28 5.17
N ALA A 315 -13.92 5.13 4.88
CA ALA A 315 -13.51 4.77 3.51
C ALA A 315 -14.70 4.66 2.56
N VAL A 316 -15.82 4.08 3.01
CA VAL A 316 -17.07 4.02 2.23
C VAL A 316 -17.65 5.41 1.99
N SER A 317 -17.72 6.25 3.03
CA SER A 317 -18.21 7.63 2.93
C SER A 317 -17.37 8.44 1.94
N LEU A 318 -16.03 8.36 2.06
CA LEU A 318 -15.09 9.03 1.15
C LEU A 318 -15.30 8.58 -0.31
N ALA A 319 -15.39 7.27 -0.55
CA ALA A 319 -15.60 6.71 -1.89
C ALA A 319 -16.93 7.15 -2.54
N CYS A 320 -17.94 7.48 -1.73
CA CYS A 320 -19.21 8.03 -2.18
C CYS A 320 -19.19 9.57 -2.34
N GLY A 321 -18.04 10.23 -2.10
CA GLY A 321 -17.89 11.68 -2.16
C GLY A 321 -18.48 12.42 -0.95
N GLU A 322 -18.72 11.71 0.15
CA GLU A 322 -19.26 12.25 1.39
C GLU A 322 -18.11 12.61 2.35
N ASP A 323 -18.41 13.38 3.41
CA ASP A 323 -17.43 13.76 4.43
C ASP A 323 -17.24 12.64 5.45
N PRO A 324 -16.04 12.01 5.52
CA PRO A 324 -15.77 10.95 6.48
C PRO A 324 -15.86 11.42 7.94
N LEU A 325 -15.69 12.71 8.21
CA LEU A 325 -15.76 13.30 9.55
C LEU A 325 -17.19 13.52 10.03
N ALA A 326 -18.18 13.45 9.13
CA ALA A 326 -19.59 13.53 9.50
C ALA A 326 -20.12 12.24 10.15
N LEU A 327 -19.35 11.15 10.09
CA LEU A 327 -19.71 9.89 10.72
C LEU A 327 -19.63 9.98 12.26
N PRO A 328 -20.55 9.33 12.98
CA PRO A 328 -20.54 9.36 14.43
C PRO A 328 -19.31 8.63 14.97
N ARG A 329 -18.63 9.24 15.94
CA ARG A 329 -17.61 8.54 16.74
C ARG A 329 -18.29 7.63 17.74
N GLN A 330 -17.71 6.45 17.94
CA GLN A 330 -18.14 5.51 18.96
C GLN A 330 -17.34 5.74 20.26
N ALA A 331 -17.93 5.41 21.40
CA ALA A 331 -17.18 5.40 22.64
C ALA A 331 -16.07 4.33 22.54
N PRO A 332 -14.79 4.66 22.79
CA PRO A 332 -13.72 3.66 22.78
C PRO A 332 -14.04 2.52 23.74
N SER A 333 -13.90 1.29 23.26
CA SER A 333 -14.11 0.07 24.05
C SER A 333 -12.83 -0.44 24.72
N ALA A 334 -11.67 0.11 24.34
CA ALA A 334 -10.36 -0.28 24.87
C ALA A 334 -9.42 0.94 24.97
N GLY A 335 -8.53 0.93 25.98
CA GLY A 335 -7.46 1.92 26.08
C GLY A 335 -6.24 1.62 25.21
N ALA A 336 -6.09 0.36 24.78
CA ALA A 336 -5.10 -0.11 23.83
C ALA A 336 -5.60 -1.36 23.11
N ALA A 337 -5.11 -1.60 21.89
CA ALA A 337 -5.41 -2.77 21.09
C ALA A 337 -4.19 -3.18 20.26
N ALA A 338 -4.10 -4.48 19.94
CA ALA A 338 -3.06 -5.00 19.08
C ALA A 338 -3.61 -6.00 18.05
N SER A 339 -3.06 -5.96 16.83
CA SER A 339 -3.28 -6.99 15.80
C SER A 339 -2.04 -7.87 15.71
N LEU A 340 -2.21 -9.18 15.82
CA LEU A 340 -1.12 -10.17 15.77
C LEU A 340 -1.00 -10.72 14.34
N VAL A 341 0.20 -11.16 13.96
CA VAL A 341 0.46 -11.84 12.67
C VAL A 341 -0.22 -13.20 12.59
#